data_AF-A0A519L771-F1
#
_entry.id   AF-A0A519L771-F1
#
_cell.length_a   1.000
_cell.length_b   1.000
_cell.length_c   1.000
_cell.angle_alpha   90.00
_cell.angle_beta   90.00
_cell.angle_gamma   90.00
#
_symmetry.space_group_name_H-M   'P 1'
#
loop_
_entity.id
_entity.type
_entity.pdbx_description
1 polymer ?
#
loop_
_entity_poly.entity_id
_entity_poly.type
_entity_poly.pdbx_seq_one_letter_code
_entity_poly.pdbx_strand_id
1 'polypeptide(L)'
;MTILVTGATGFLGRAVVDHLIARGRAVRAAVRTDNGPGAIAVGDLSVDTDWSVALTGIDTVVHCAARAHVMRETSDDPLALFRAVNTEATAALARQAVAAGVRRFV
;
A
#
# COMPACT_ATOMS: atom_id res chain seq x y z
N MET A 1 3.60 12.07 -13.57
CA MET A 1 2.90 11.94 -12.29
C MET A 1 2.74 10.46 -12.00
N THR A 2 3.45 9.95 -11.00
CA THR A 2 3.46 8.50 -10.69
C THR A 2 2.64 8.24 -9.43
N ILE A 3 1.76 7.24 -9.50
CA ILE A 3 0.85 6.87 -8.42
C ILE A 3 1.30 5.54 -7.83
N LEU A 4 1.60 5.51 -6.54
CA LEU A 4 1.82 4.27 -5.80
C LEU A 4 0.47 3.72 -5.35
N VAL A 5 0.18 2.45 -5.63
CA VAL A 5 -1.02 1.77 -5.13
C VAL A 5 -0.60 0.61 -4.23
N THR A 6 -0.98 0.66 -2.95
CA THR A 6 -0.81 -0.50 -2.04
C THR A 6 -2.03 -1.42 -2.14
N GLY A 7 -1.88 -2.70 -1.82
CA GLY A 7 -2.99 -3.65 -1.94
C GLY A 7 -3.41 -3.86 -3.40
N ALA A 8 -2.52 -3.55 -4.34
CA ALA A 8 -2.74 -3.56 -5.79
C ALA A 8 -3.17 -4.93 -6.35
N THR A 9 -2.87 -6.01 -5.64
CA THR A 9 -3.24 -7.38 -5.99
C THR A 9 -4.56 -7.84 -5.36
N GLY A 10 -5.15 -7.03 -4.47
CA GLY A 10 -6.42 -7.31 -3.83
C GLY A 10 -7.63 -6.92 -4.69
N PHE A 11 -8.83 -7.23 -4.20
CA PHE A 11 -10.09 -6.97 -4.91
C PHE A 11 -10.26 -5.52 -5.35
N LEU A 12 -10.23 -4.56 -4.40
CA LEU A 12 -10.36 -3.13 -4.70
C LEU A 12 -9.12 -2.59 -5.42
N GLY A 13 -7.92 -2.96 -4.93
CA GLY A 13 -6.67 -2.42 -5.47
C GLY A 13 -6.48 -2.75 -6.96
N ARG A 14 -6.88 -3.96 -7.40
CA ARG A 14 -6.80 -4.33 -8.82
C ARG A 14 -7.68 -3.44 -9.69
N ALA A 15 -8.93 -3.22 -9.28
CA ALA A 15 -9.85 -2.33 -9.99
C ALA A 15 -9.34 -0.88 -10.05
N VAL A 16 -8.71 -0.39 -8.96
CA VAL A 16 -8.07 0.93 -8.93
C VAL A 16 -6.89 1.01 -9.91
N VAL A 17 -6.00 0.02 -9.91
CA VAL A 17 -4.86 -0.04 -10.84
C VAL A 17 -5.34 -0.05 -12.29
N ASP A 18 -6.29 -0.94 -12.62
CA ASP A 18 -6.83 -1.07 -13.97
C ASP A 18 -7.48 0.24 -14.44
N HIS A 19 -8.23 0.91 -13.56
CA HIS A 19 -8.83 2.22 -13.85
C HIS A 19 -7.78 3.31 -14.11
N LEU A 20 -6.72 3.38 -13.29
CA LEU A 20 -5.65 4.37 -13.45
C LEU A 20 -4.86 4.14 -14.74
N ILE A 21 -4.55 2.88 -15.08
CA ILE A 21 -3.88 2.51 -16.32
C ILE A 21 -4.76 2.85 -17.53
N ALA A 22 -6.05 2.52 -17.50
CA ALA A 22 -7.00 2.86 -18.57
C ALA A 22 -7.11 4.38 -18.82
N ARG A 23 -6.81 5.20 -17.80
CA ARG A 23 -6.73 6.67 -17.88
C ARG A 23 -5.33 7.19 -18.27
N GLY A 24 -4.41 6.32 -18.67
CA GLY A 24 -3.05 6.69 -19.08
C GLY A 24 -2.16 7.19 -17.93
N ARG A 25 -2.45 6.81 -16.67
CA ARG A 25 -1.62 7.16 -15.52
C ARG A 25 -0.48 6.17 -15.35
N ALA A 26 0.70 6.68 -14.94
CA ALA A 26 1.80 5.84 -14.50
C ALA A 26 1.51 5.30 -13.10
N VAL A 27 1.51 3.97 -12.96
CA VAL A 27 1.19 3.28 -11.71
C VAL A 27 2.37 2.43 -11.27
N ARG A 28 2.70 2.50 -9.98
CA ARG A 28 3.61 1.58 -9.29
C ARG A 28 2.78 0.75 -8.31
N ALA A 29 2.79 -0.56 -8.46
CA ALA A 29 2.10 -1.46 -7.55
C ALA A 29 3.02 -1.85 -6.38
N ALA A 30 2.66 -1.47 -5.14
CA ALA A 30 3.33 -1.99 -3.95
C ALA A 30 2.73 -3.34 -3.56
N VAL A 31 3.58 -4.35 -3.47
CA VAL A 31 3.21 -5.76 -3.25
C VAL A 31 4.03 -6.34 -2.11
N ARG A 32 3.49 -7.38 -1.45
CA ARG A 32 4.16 -8.02 -0.32
C ARG A 32 5.39 -8.80 -0.76
N THR A 33 5.27 -9.52 -1.86
CA THR A 33 6.32 -10.32 -2.48
C THR A 33 6.46 -9.92 -3.93
N ASP A 34 7.67 -9.99 -4.48
CA ASP A 34 7.90 -9.72 -5.89
C ASP A 34 6.99 -10.61 -6.75
N ASN A 35 6.26 -9.97 -7.66
CA ASN A 35 5.28 -10.62 -8.52
C ASN A 35 5.42 -10.20 -10.00
N GLY A 36 6.60 -9.69 -10.38
CA GLY A 36 6.95 -9.42 -11.76
C GLY A 36 7.08 -7.93 -12.12
N PRO A 37 7.24 -7.64 -13.42
CA PRO A 37 7.65 -6.31 -13.88
C PRO A 37 6.60 -5.23 -13.56
N GLY A 38 7.07 -4.12 -13.00
CA GLY A 38 6.25 -2.94 -12.67
C GLY A 38 5.71 -2.91 -11.23
N ALA A 39 5.91 -3.99 -10.46
CA ALA A 39 5.63 -4.02 -9.04
C ALA A 39 6.89 -3.76 -8.21
N ILE A 40 6.70 -3.30 -6.98
CA ILE A 40 7.76 -3.13 -5.99
C ILE A 40 7.41 -3.93 -4.74
N ALA A 41 8.29 -4.88 -4.39
CA ALA A 41 8.17 -5.64 -3.17
C ALA A 41 8.52 -4.75 -1.97
N VAL A 42 7.60 -4.64 -1.02
CA VAL A 42 7.76 -3.85 0.22
C VAL A 42 7.68 -4.71 1.47
N GLY A 43 7.38 -6.02 1.34
CA GLY A 43 7.17 -6.89 2.48
C GLY A 43 5.80 -6.69 3.14
N ASP A 44 5.70 -7.09 4.41
CA ASP A 44 4.48 -6.93 5.19
C ASP A 44 4.17 -5.47 5.49
N LEU A 45 2.89 -5.16 5.64
CA LEU A 45 2.42 -3.84 6.09
C LEU A 45 2.50 -3.80 7.62
N SER A 46 3.55 -3.16 8.14
CA SER A 46 3.80 -2.93 9.56
C SER A 46 4.35 -1.51 9.77
N VAL A 47 4.55 -1.13 11.04
CA VAL A 47 5.20 0.14 11.38
C VAL A 47 6.66 0.19 10.91
N ASP A 48 7.30 -0.97 10.76
CA ASP A 48 8.71 -1.13 10.41
C ASP A 48 8.95 -1.30 8.91
N THR A 49 7.89 -1.34 8.09
CA THR A 49 8.01 -1.43 6.63
C THR A 49 8.82 -0.25 6.10
N ASP A 50 9.89 -0.54 5.37
CA ASP A 50 10.65 0.48 4.65
C ASP A 50 9.99 0.79 3.30
N TRP A 51 9.47 2.01 3.17
CA TRP A 51 8.82 2.49 1.95
C TRP A 51 9.72 3.37 1.09
N SER A 52 10.98 3.60 1.48
CA SER A 52 11.90 4.54 0.83
C SER A 52 12.02 4.31 -0.69
N VAL A 53 12.28 3.06 -1.08
CA VAL A 53 12.41 2.68 -2.49
C VAL A 53 11.07 2.81 -3.21
N ALA A 54 9.97 2.38 -2.59
CA ALA A 54 8.63 2.42 -3.17
C ALA A 54 8.15 3.84 -3.43
N LEU A 55 8.48 4.78 -2.53
CA LEU A 55 8.06 6.19 -2.58
C LEU A 55 8.95 7.07 -3.45
N THR A 56 10.09 6.58 -3.93
CA THR A 56 11.01 7.37 -4.76
C THR A 56 10.33 7.83 -6.05
N GLY A 57 10.21 9.16 -6.22
CA GLY A 57 9.57 9.78 -7.40
C GLY A 57 8.05 9.60 -7.47
N ILE A 58 7.39 9.31 -6.35
CA ILE A 58 5.93 9.19 -6.26
C ILE A 58 5.29 10.54 -5.96
N ASP A 59 4.25 10.89 -6.70
CA ASP A 59 3.46 12.10 -6.48
C ASP A 59 2.25 11.86 -5.58
N THR A 60 1.67 10.66 -5.66
CA THR A 60 0.43 10.29 -5.00
C THR A 60 0.48 8.84 -4.51
N VAL A 61 0.02 8.61 -3.28
CA VAL A 61 -0.24 7.28 -2.75
C VAL A 61 -1.75 7.05 -2.70
N VAL A 62 -2.19 5.90 -3.19
CA VAL A 62 -3.55 5.37 -3.00
C VAL A 62 -3.45 4.08 -2.18
N HIS A 63 -3.92 4.14 -0.94
CA HIS A 63 -3.74 3.08 0.05
C HIS A 63 -4.95 2.14 0.10
N CYS A 64 -4.92 1.06 -0.67
CA CYS A 64 -5.96 0.01 -0.63
C CYS A 64 -5.55 -1.23 0.20
N ALA A 65 -4.35 -1.25 0.79
CA ALA A 65 -3.93 -2.37 1.64
C ALA A 65 -4.55 -2.26 3.03
N ALA A 66 -5.12 -3.36 3.52
CA ALA A 66 -5.64 -3.45 4.88
C ALA A 66 -5.70 -4.91 5.31
N ARG A 67 -5.68 -5.14 6.62
CA ARG A 67 -6.27 -6.35 7.20
C ARG A 67 -7.78 -6.19 7.12
N ALA A 68 -8.43 -6.99 6.28
CA ALA A 68 -9.88 -6.99 6.08
C ALA A 68 -10.37 -8.41 5.81
N HIS A 69 -11.68 -8.65 6.00
CA HIS A 69 -12.34 -9.93 5.69
C HIS A 69 -11.62 -11.16 6.26
N VAL A 70 -11.25 -11.13 7.55
CA VAL A 70 -10.64 -12.29 8.19
C VAL A 70 -11.73 -13.31 8.54
N MET A 71 -11.86 -14.31 7.66
CA MET A 71 -12.87 -15.37 7.75
C MET A 71 -12.56 -16.42 8.82
N ARG A 72 -11.28 -16.57 9.16
CA ARG A 72 -10.79 -17.42 10.25
C ARG A 72 -9.81 -16.63 11.06
N GLU A 73 -10.24 -16.23 12.25
CA GLU A 73 -9.39 -15.51 13.18
C GLU A 73 -8.54 -16.50 13.95
N THR A 74 -7.22 -16.30 13.90
CA THR A 74 -6.22 -17.16 14.54
C THR A 74 -5.36 -16.40 15.53
N SER A 75 -5.62 -15.10 15.71
CA SER A 75 -4.94 -14.26 16.68
C SER A 75 -5.64 -14.29 18.03
N ASP A 76 -4.84 -14.31 19.08
CA ASP A 76 -5.31 -14.16 20.45
C ASP A 76 -5.84 -12.74 20.74
N ASP A 77 -5.36 -11.73 19.99
CA ASP A 77 -5.89 -10.35 20.04
C ASP A 77 -6.10 -9.77 18.63
N PRO A 78 -7.26 -10.09 18.01
CA PRO A 78 -7.61 -9.63 16.67
C PRO A 78 -7.68 -8.11 16.56
N LEU A 79 -8.17 -7.44 17.60
CA LEU A 79 -8.38 -5.99 17.60
C LEU A 79 -7.04 -5.26 17.62
N ALA A 80 -6.08 -5.74 18.40
CA ALA A 80 -4.71 -5.22 18.38
C ALA A 80 -4.09 -5.38 16.99
N LEU A 81 -4.22 -6.55 16.34
CA LEU A 81 -3.71 -6.74 14.98
C LEU A 81 -4.41 -5.85 13.94
N PHE A 82 -5.72 -5.65 14.05
CA PHE A 82 -6.45 -4.72 13.18
C PHE A 82 -5.90 -3.29 13.31
N ARG A 83 -5.63 -2.83 14.53
CA ARG A 83 -5.07 -1.49 14.79
C ARG A 83 -3.63 -1.37 14.31
N ALA A 84 -2.80 -2.37 14.60
CA ALA A 84 -1.40 -2.41 14.16
C ALA A 84 -1.30 -2.27 12.63
N VAL A 85 -2.12 -3.00 11.87
CA VAL A 85 -2.07 -2.97 10.40
C VAL A 85 -2.81 -1.75 9.84
N ASN A 86 -4.06 -1.51 10.23
CA ASN A 86 -4.91 -0.52 9.54
C ASN A 86 -4.78 0.89 10.09
N THR A 87 -4.11 1.08 11.24
CA THR A 87 -3.93 2.40 11.86
C THR A 87 -2.45 2.74 11.95
N GLU A 88 -1.68 1.92 12.67
CA GLU A 88 -0.28 2.25 12.97
C GLU A 88 0.61 2.16 11.73
N ALA A 89 0.52 1.06 10.97
CA ALA A 89 1.27 0.88 9.74
C ALA A 89 0.84 1.88 8.64
N THR A 90 -0.47 2.13 8.49
CA THR A 90 -0.98 3.16 7.58
C THR A 90 -0.44 4.55 7.93
N ALA A 91 -0.41 4.91 9.23
CA ALA A 91 0.15 6.17 9.67
C ALA A 91 1.69 6.24 9.44
N ALA A 92 2.40 5.12 9.60
CA ALA A 92 3.83 5.04 9.30
C ALA A 92 4.11 5.27 7.81
N LEU A 93 3.36 4.61 6.93
CA LEU A 93 3.42 4.84 5.48
C LEU A 93 3.12 6.31 5.13
N ALA A 94 2.07 6.90 5.71
CA ALA A 94 1.74 8.31 5.47
C ALA A 94 2.88 9.27 5.88
N ARG A 95 3.52 9.03 7.03
CA ARG A 95 4.70 9.81 7.48
C ARG A 95 5.88 9.67 6.50
N GLN A 96 6.18 8.44 6.07
CA GLN A 96 7.25 8.22 5.08
C GLN A 96 6.91 8.85 3.73
N ALA A 97 5.64 8.83 3.31
CA ALA A 97 5.18 9.48 2.09
C ALA A 97 5.40 11.00 2.14
N VAL A 98 5.06 11.64 3.26
CA VAL A 98 5.36 13.08 3.48
C VAL A 98 6.86 13.34 3.41
N ALA A 99 7.69 12.53 4.08
CA ALA A 99 9.14 12.68 4.05
C ALA A 99 9.73 12.51 2.64
N ALA A 100 9.12 11.67 1.80
CA ALA A 100 9.51 11.47 0.40
C ALA A 100 8.97 12.54 -0.57
N GLY A 101 8.21 13.53 -0.09
CA GLY A 101 7.66 14.61 -0.91
C GLY A 101 6.37 14.25 -1.67
N VAL A 102 5.67 13.18 -1.27
CA VAL A 102 4.36 12.82 -1.83
C VAL A 102 3.37 13.96 -1.55
N ARG A 103 2.66 14.40 -2.59
CA ARG A 103 1.76 15.57 -2.52
C ARG A 103 0.32 15.22 -2.19
N ARG A 104 -0.06 13.94 -2.32
CA ARG A 104 -1.41 13.46 -2.04
C ARG A 104 -1.39 12.04 -1.50
N PHE A 105 -2.13 11.83 -0.42
CA PHE A 105 -2.37 10.52 0.17
C PHE A 105 -3.88 10.29 0.18
N VAL A 106 -4.33 9.16 -0.39
CA VAL A 106 -5.73 8.75 -0.49
C VAL A 106 -5.91 7.40 0.17
#